data_AF-A0A0G4MJI8-F1
#
_entry.id   AF-A0A0G4MJI8-F1
#
_cell.length_a   1.000
_cell.length_b   1.000
_cell.length_c   1.000
_cell.angle_alpha   90.00
_cell.angle_beta   90.00
_cell.angle_gamma   90.00
#
_symmetry.space_group_name_H-M   'P 1'
#
loop_
_entity.id
_entity.type
_entity.pdbx_description
1 polymer ?
#
loop_
_entity_poly.entity_id
_entity_poly.type
_entity_poly.pdbx_seq_one_letter_code
_entity_poly.pdbx_strand_id
1 'polypeptide(L)'
;MKGVDDSVNALTSHMFDFCQKSRRQRINQRNRTERLSDLLDWKRMGMEYVKARQLALRRAYPGSFQGDEEEDTILGVEQKISRPFSVPGSPRDRSGMMTPGDFASLQEGREGLS
;
A
#
# COMPACT_ATOMS: atom_id res chain seq x y z
N MET A 1 -9.53 -29.08 3.28
CA MET A 1 -10.07 -28.13 4.27
C MET A 1 -9.21 -28.26 5.50
N LYS A 2 -8.60 -27.19 6.00
CA LYS A 2 -7.81 -27.29 7.25
C LYS A 2 -8.76 -27.65 8.39
N GLY A 3 -8.32 -28.53 9.29
CA GLY A 3 -9.10 -28.87 10.47
C GLY A 3 -9.29 -27.65 11.38
N VAL A 4 -10.21 -27.76 12.33
CA VAL A 4 -10.39 -26.73 13.37
C VAL A 4 -9.09 -26.57 14.16
N ASP A 5 -8.47 -27.67 14.57
CA ASP A 5 -7.21 -27.68 15.30
C ASP A 5 -6.07 -27.01 14.51
N ASP A 6 -5.93 -27.35 13.23
CA ASP A 6 -4.95 -26.69 12.34
C ASP A 6 -5.17 -25.17 12.23
N SER A 7 -6.42 -24.74 12.23
CA SER A 7 -6.79 -23.33 12.14
C SER A 7 -6.46 -22.58 13.43
N VAL A 8 -6.72 -23.21 14.58
CA VAL A 8 -6.35 -22.68 15.90
C VAL A 8 -4.84 -22.58 16.01
N ASN A 9 -4.10 -23.62 15.64
CA ASN A 9 -2.64 -23.61 15.64
C ASN A 9 -2.08 -22.51 14.73
N ALA A 10 -2.60 -22.38 13.50
CA ALA A 10 -2.17 -21.33 12.58
C ALA A 10 -2.41 -19.92 13.11
N LEU A 11 -3.58 -19.65 13.71
CA LEU A 11 -3.88 -18.36 14.32
C LEU A 11 -2.91 -18.06 15.47
N THR A 12 -2.69 -19.04 16.34
CA THR A 12 -1.81 -18.89 17.50
C THR A 12 -0.36 -18.62 17.07
N SER A 13 0.12 -19.29 16.00
CA SER A 13 1.42 -19.00 15.40
C SER A 13 1.53 -17.55 14.90
N HIS A 14 0.52 -17.03 14.19
CA HIS A 14 0.54 -15.64 13.73
C HIS A 14 0.59 -14.63 14.88
N MET A 15 -0.14 -14.89 15.96
CA MET A 15 -0.13 -14.03 17.16
C MET A 15 1.25 -14.08 17.84
N PHE A 16 1.80 -15.28 18.03
CA PHE A 16 3.11 -15.47 18.64
C PHE A 16 4.23 -14.79 17.85
N ASP A 17 4.27 -14.99 16.52
CA ASP A 17 5.24 -14.38 15.61
C ASP A 17 5.15 -12.84 15.58
N PHE A 18 3.98 -12.28 15.88
CA PHE A 18 3.79 -10.84 15.99
C PHE A 18 4.34 -10.30 17.32
N CYS A 19 4.11 -11.00 18.42
CA CYS A 19 4.63 -10.63 19.75
C CYS A 19 6.17 -10.60 19.77
N GLN A 20 6.83 -11.44 18.98
CA GLN A 20 8.29 -11.47 18.87
C GLN A 20 8.90 -10.29 18.08
N LYS A 21 8.09 -9.47 17.39
CA LYS A 21 8.61 -8.37 16.57
C LYS A 21 9.15 -7.23 17.44
N SER A 22 10.30 -6.67 17.04
CA SER A 22 10.80 -5.41 17.58
C SER A 22 9.88 -4.23 17.23
N ARG A 23 10.00 -3.12 17.97
CA ARG A 23 9.29 -1.87 17.68
C ARG A 23 9.50 -1.42 16.22
N ARG A 24 10.74 -1.50 15.71
CA ARG A 24 11.08 -1.11 14.33
C ARG A 24 10.37 -1.98 13.29
N GLN A 25 10.32 -3.29 13.50
CA GLN A 25 9.60 -4.20 12.60
C GLN A 25 8.09 -3.93 12.59
N ARG A 26 7.49 -3.62 13.75
CA ARG A 26 6.06 -3.25 13.82
C ARG A 26 5.74 -1.95 13.10
N ILE A 27 6.59 -0.92 13.23
CA ILE A 27 6.43 0.34 12.47
C ILE A 27 6.51 0.08 10.96
N ASN A 28 7.50 -0.69 10.50
CA ASN A 28 7.64 -1.04 9.09
C ASN A 28 6.44 -1.83 8.56
N GLN A 29 5.93 -2.78 9.35
CA GLN A 29 4.72 -3.53 9.01
C GLN A 29 3.51 -2.61 8.91
N ARG A 30 3.31 -1.69 9.86
CA ARG A 30 2.21 -0.70 9.81
C ARG A 30 2.28 0.18 8.56
N ASN A 31 3.44 0.75 8.25
CA ASN A 31 3.63 1.58 7.06
C ASN A 31 3.43 0.77 5.77
N ARG A 32 3.75 -0.53 5.81
CA ARG A 32 3.48 -1.44 4.69
C ARG A 32 1.98 -1.71 4.51
N THR A 33 1.26 -1.90 5.61
CA THR A 33 -0.19 -2.12 5.60
C THR A 33 -0.94 -0.88 5.16
N GLU A 34 -0.51 0.32 5.57
CA GLU A 34 -1.13 1.58 5.18
C GLU A 34 -1.10 1.79 3.67
N ARG A 35 0.00 1.44 2.98
CA ARG A 35 0.09 1.48 1.51
C ARG A 35 -0.87 0.53 0.77
N LEU A 36 -1.49 -0.42 1.47
CA LEU A 36 -2.50 -1.30 0.86
C LEU A 36 -3.89 -0.65 0.91
N SER A 37 -4.08 0.46 1.62
CA SER A 37 -5.39 1.12 1.75
C SER A 37 -5.94 1.62 0.42
N ASP A 38 -5.09 2.13 -0.48
CA ASP A 38 -5.46 2.55 -1.85
C ASP A 38 -6.15 1.45 -2.66
N LEU A 39 -5.87 0.17 -2.36
CA LEU A 39 -6.52 -0.96 -3.02
C LEU A 39 -7.99 -1.09 -2.65
N LEU A 40 -8.33 -0.66 -1.45
CA LEU A 40 -9.66 -0.75 -0.85
C LEU A 40 -10.44 0.56 -0.97
N ASP A 41 -9.86 1.59 -1.61
CA ASP A 41 -10.52 2.86 -1.86
C ASP A 41 -11.68 2.71 -2.86
N TRP A 42 -12.78 3.43 -2.63
CA TRP A 42 -13.95 3.39 -3.49
C TRP A 42 -13.69 3.90 -4.92
N LYS A 43 -12.69 4.76 -5.11
CA LYS A 43 -12.22 5.16 -6.44
C LYS A 43 -11.79 3.94 -7.26
N ARG A 44 -11.19 2.94 -6.61
CA ARG A 44 -10.79 1.68 -7.24
C ARG A 44 -11.92 0.65 -7.21
N MET A 45 -12.48 0.37 -6.05
CA MET A 45 -13.53 -0.65 -5.90
C MET A 45 -14.82 -0.31 -6.66
N GLY A 46 -15.13 0.97 -6.83
CA GLY A 46 -16.30 1.47 -7.54
C GLY A 46 -16.29 1.15 -9.05
N MET A 47 -15.12 0.89 -9.65
CA MET A 47 -15.04 0.47 -11.04
C MET A 47 -15.79 -0.84 -11.30
N GLU A 48 -15.77 -1.77 -10.34
CA GLU A 48 -16.50 -3.05 -10.46
C GLU A 48 -18.02 -2.83 -10.49
N TYR A 49 -18.52 -1.81 -9.78
CA TYR A 49 -19.93 -1.41 -9.87
C TYR A 49 -20.27 -0.79 -11.21
N VAL A 50 -19.36 0.00 -11.81
CA VAL A 50 -19.54 0.55 -13.15
C VAL A 50 -19.65 -0.57 -14.18
N LYS A 51 -18.72 -1.54 -14.14
CA LYS A 51 -18.75 -2.71 -15.03
C LYS A 51 -20.03 -3.52 -14.87
N ALA A 52 -20.47 -3.77 -13.64
CA ALA A 52 -21.72 -4.50 -13.39
C ALA A 52 -22.95 -3.81 -13.98
N ARG A 53 -23.02 -2.47 -13.86
CA ARG A 53 -24.11 -1.68 -14.46
C ARG A 53 -24.06 -1.69 -15.98
N GLN A 54 -22.88 -1.51 -16.58
CA GLN A 54 -22.70 -1.58 -18.03
C GLN A 54 -23.11 -2.95 -18.57
N LEU A 55 -22.69 -4.03 -17.89
CA LEU A 55 -23.07 -5.40 -18.25
C LEU A 55 -24.58 -5.62 -18.18
N ALA A 56 -25.24 -5.12 -17.13
CA ALA A 56 -26.70 -5.23 -16.99
C ALA A 56 -27.44 -4.50 -18.12
N LEU A 57 -27.01 -3.28 -18.47
CA LEU A 57 -27.61 -2.51 -19.57
C LEU A 57 -27.40 -3.17 -20.94
N ARG A 58 -26.18 -3.66 -21.22
CA ARG A 58 -25.88 -4.41 -22.45
C ARG A 58 -26.76 -5.65 -22.61
N ARG A 59 -27.03 -6.36 -21.50
CA ARG A 59 -27.91 -7.54 -21.49
C ARG A 59 -29.39 -7.19 -21.65
N ALA A 60 -29.85 -6.10 -21.03
CA ALA A 60 -31.25 -5.69 -21.06
C ALA A 60 -31.66 -5.03 -22.38
N TYR A 61 -30.75 -4.30 -23.04
CA TYR A 61 -31.04 -3.54 -24.26
C TYR A 61 -30.02 -3.81 -25.38
N PRO A 62 -29.87 -5.06 -25.88
CA PRO A 62 -28.79 -5.41 -26.81
C PRO A 62 -28.75 -4.55 -28.09
N GLY A 63 -29.92 -4.18 -28.63
CA GLY A 63 -30.02 -3.37 -29.86
C GLY A 63 -29.54 -1.92 -29.70
N SER A 64 -29.48 -1.39 -28.47
CA SER A 64 -28.98 -0.04 -28.19
C SER A 64 -27.45 0.01 -28.00
N PHE A 65 -26.80 -1.15 -27.93
CA PHE A 65 -25.35 -1.29 -27.76
C PHE A 65 -24.69 -2.02 -28.95
N GLN A 66 -25.42 -2.20 -30.07
CA GLN A 66 -24.88 -2.75 -31.31
C GLN A 66 -24.02 -1.69 -32.01
N GLY A 67 -22.70 -1.90 -32.04
CA GLY A 67 -21.71 -1.00 -32.65
C GLY A 67 -20.66 -0.47 -31.67
N ASP A 68 -20.94 -0.55 -30.36
CA ASP A 68 -19.97 -0.23 -29.30
C ASP A 68 -19.13 -1.48 -28.98
N GLU A 69 -18.39 -1.98 -29.98
CA GLU A 69 -17.36 -3.00 -29.82
C GLU A 69 -16.02 -2.41 -29.32
N GLU A 70 -15.97 -1.12 -28.99
CA GLU A 70 -14.78 -0.56 -28.37
C GLU A 70 -14.72 -0.94 -26.88
N GLU A 71 -13.74 -1.80 -26.64
CA GLU A 71 -13.10 -2.15 -25.39
C GLU A 71 -13.86 -3.15 -24.49
N ASP A 72 -13.44 -4.40 -24.67
CA ASP A 72 -13.21 -5.42 -23.64
C ASP A 72 -12.34 -4.93 -22.44
N THR A 73 -12.58 -3.72 -21.91
CA THR A 73 -12.00 -3.25 -20.63
C THR A 73 -12.61 -3.98 -19.43
N ILE A 74 -13.55 -4.91 -19.67
CA ILE A 74 -14.18 -5.74 -18.64
C ILE A 74 -13.26 -6.88 -18.19
N LEU A 75 -12.28 -7.31 -19.02
CA LEU A 75 -11.36 -8.38 -18.65
C LEU A 75 -10.18 -7.82 -17.85
N GLY A 76 -10.32 -7.92 -16.52
CA GLY A 76 -9.46 -7.32 -15.51
C GLY A 76 -7.97 -7.54 -15.75
N VAL A 77 -7.24 -6.43 -15.76
CA VAL A 77 -5.82 -6.46 -15.38
C VAL A 77 -5.79 -6.90 -13.92
N GLU A 78 -5.47 -8.17 -13.68
CA GLU A 78 -5.08 -8.63 -12.35
C GLU A 78 -3.83 -7.84 -11.94
N GLN A 79 -4.06 -6.70 -11.29
CA GLN A 79 -2.98 -5.92 -10.72
C GLN A 79 -2.45 -6.69 -9.52
N LYS A 80 -1.48 -7.57 -9.78
CA LYS A 80 -0.68 -8.23 -8.76
C LYS A 80 -0.11 -7.12 -7.88
N ILE A 81 -0.46 -7.17 -6.60
CA ILE A 81 0.05 -6.26 -5.58
C ILE A 81 1.58 -6.44 -5.56
N SER A 82 2.31 -5.58 -6.27
CA SER A 82 3.77 -5.58 -6.20
C SER A 82 4.15 -5.24 -4.77
N ARG A 83 5.17 -5.94 -4.25
CA ARG A 83 5.62 -5.74 -2.86
C ARG A 83 5.89 -4.25 -2.68
N PRO A 84 5.24 -3.58 -1.71
CA PRO A 84 5.45 -2.16 -1.51
C PRO A 84 6.94 -1.94 -1.27
N PHE A 85 7.56 -1.14 -2.14
CA PHE A 85 9.00 -0.87 -2.11
C PHE A 85 9.39 -0.48 -0.69
N SER A 86 10.36 -1.21 -0.11
CA SER A 86 10.95 -0.81 1.15
C SER A 86 11.72 0.48 0.91
N VAL A 87 11.33 1.55 1.58
CA VAL A 87 12.17 2.75 1.66
C VAL A 87 13.52 2.31 2.21
N PRO A 88 14.67 2.70 1.61
CA PRO A 88 15.98 2.38 2.14
C PRO A 88 16.01 2.76 3.62
N GLY A 89 16.43 1.82 4.48
CA GLY A 89 16.54 2.11 5.91
C GLY A 89 17.46 3.31 6.09
N SER A 90 17.03 4.32 6.85
CA SER A 90 17.88 5.47 7.18
C SER A 90 19.26 5.00 7.65
N PRO A 91 20.36 5.59 7.13
CA PRO A 91 21.71 5.24 7.54
C PRO A 91 21.80 5.24 9.06
N ARG A 92 22.20 4.11 9.64
CA ARG A 92 22.51 4.03 11.07
C ARG A 92 24.01 4.18 11.23
N ASP A 93 24.37 5.27 11.90
CA ASP A 93 25.61 5.57 12.59
C ASP A 93 26.92 5.68 11.77
N ARG A 94 27.45 6.91 11.79
CA ARG A 94 28.87 7.30 11.70
C ARG A 94 29.69 6.73 10.54
N SER A 95 29.55 7.35 9.38
CA SER A 95 30.68 7.62 8.49
C SER A 95 30.60 9.10 8.16
N GLY A 96 31.65 9.85 8.50
CA GLY A 96 31.70 11.31 8.56
C GLY A 96 31.55 12.04 7.22
N MET A 97 30.40 11.91 6.57
CA MET A 97 29.94 12.81 5.53
C MET A 97 28.81 13.68 6.10
N MET A 98 29.17 14.89 6.51
CA MET A 98 28.22 15.97 6.79
C MET A 98 27.36 16.22 5.55
N THR A 99 26.06 16.41 5.76
CA THR A 99 25.18 16.81 4.67
C THR A 99 25.28 18.32 4.47
N PRO A 100 25.13 18.85 3.25
CA PRO A 100 25.29 20.30 2.97
C PRO A 100 24.33 21.26 3.71
N GLY A 101 23.43 20.75 4.56
CA GLY A 101 22.57 21.53 5.45
C GLY A 101 23.10 21.71 6.87
N ASP A 102 24.25 21.12 7.22
CA ASP A 102 24.90 21.25 8.54
C ASP A 102 25.78 22.53 8.65
N PHE A 103 25.81 23.37 7.61
CA PHE A 103 26.33 24.73 7.73
C PHE A 103 25.29 25.57 8.46
N ALA A 104 25.53 25.79 9.76
CA ALA A 104 24.83 26.81 10.54
C ALA A 104 24.76 28.10 9.71
N SER A 105 23.54 28.62 9.52
CA SER A 105 23.33 29.92 8.89
C SER A 105 24.21 30.95 9.59
N LEU A 106 24.97 31.72 8.81
CA LEU A 106 25.88 32.81 9.24
C LEU A 106 25.24 33.92 10.10
N GLN A 107 23.98 33.75 10.50
CA GLN A 107 23.21 34.67 11.31
C GLN A 107 23.22 34.30 12.81
N GLU A 108 23.55 33.06 13.19
CA GLU A 108 23.49 32.60 14.59
C GLU A 108 24.79 32.84 15.39
N GLY A 109 25.86 33.31 14.74
CA GLY A 109 27.16 33.55 15.38
C GLY A 109 27.36 34.94 15.99
N ARG A 110 26.37 35.84 15.93
CA ARG A 110 26.51 37.25 16.39
C ARG A 110 25.69 37.62 17.63
N GLU A 111 24.91 36.70 18.19
CA GLU A 111 24.08 36.96 19.39
C GLU A 111 24.69 36.41 20.69
N GLY A 112 25.95 35.96 20.65
CA GLY A 112 26.67 35.42 21.82
C GLY A 112 27.71 36.36 22.45
N LEU A 113 27.88 37.59 21.96
CA LEU A 113 28.82 38.57 22.53
C LEU A 113 28.28 40.00 22.42
N SER A 114 27.36 40.37 23.31
CA SER A 114 27.34 41.61 24.09
C SER A 114 26.12 41.67 24.99
#